data_AF-A0AB36GKZ9-F1
#
_entry.id   AF-A0AB36GKZ9-F1
#
_cell.length_a   1.000
_cell.length_b   1.000
_cell.length_c   1.000
_cell.angle_alpha   90.00
_cell.angle_beta   90.00
_cell.angle_gamma   90.00
#
_symmetry.space_group_name_H-M   'P 1'
#
loop_
_entity.id
_entity.type
_entity.pdbx_description
1 polymer ?
#
loop_
_entity_poly.entity_id
_entity_poly.type
_entity_poly.pdbx_seq_one_letter_code
_entity_poly.pdbx_strand_id
1 'polypeptide(L)'
;MTEPNKSLEQMTAQERLELGRSRYNEGKFDEAITLLQTIFPTEDSLTYTEAQLGLGLAYEFKGNINEAISAWLNIHREDNPEAYAWAQFRLGFAYEIQDRLDECISAWSNIDRKDNPEVYAKAQLNLGATYYAQGKLDQAIEAWSNIHREDDSEAYARARLGLGAAYYAQEDWEQAIKTWSKIRREEAPEIYARAQFGLGEIHKDEGEIKQAKDAYRNVQGPFYYWAQREYRILGCPPELINDLRSLARNTDKVRESLQIIPGFESKVAHYTRPQIAFDLFEDKKNNKKPSNFRLSTIRGVNDPTEGLVLGNYWTKQGIPETIHTNDTATFISCFTFNHDNLNQFRLYGKENGQEATGVSLVFKKKFFSDQTDTLDFIAAPSTDPSSKSEQIKPNETGKTESDNKKPLIGKSTLYRCIYLDPETGYWTLAQRDKSTFYREHDEDADAKGKWEKYYKLISKKEECVEKYLFSKKR
;
A
#
# COMPACT_ATOMS: atom_id res chain seq x y z
N MET A 1 -14.03 23.94 -37.97
CA MET A 1 -15.24 24.50 -38.60
C MET A 1 -16.37 24.31 -37.61
N THR A 2 -17.08 25.38 -37.32
CA THR A 2 -18.17 25.49 -36.34
C THR A 2 -19.34 24.58 -36.70
N GLU A 3 -19.68 23.63 -35.83
CA GLU A 3 -20.94 22.88 -35.93
C GLU A 3 -22.13 23.80 -35.61
N PRO A 4 -23.29 23.61 -36.28
CA PRO A 4 -24.51 24.32 -35.94
C PRO A 4 -25.03 23.76 -34.61
N ASN A 5 -25.10 24.62 -33.60
CA ASN A 5 -25.56 24.29 -32.26
C ASN A 5 -27.05 23.89 -32.32
N LYS A 6 -27.35 22.61 -32.56
CA LYS A 6 -28.70 22.07 -32.39
C LYS A 6 -29.14 22.35 -30.95
N SER A 7 -30.32 22.93 -30.77
CA SER A 7 -30.91 23.07 -29.44
C SER A 7 -31.18 21.67 -28.84
N LEU A 8 -31.25 21.55 -27.52
CA LEU A 8 -31.50 20.27 -26.84
C LEU A 8 -32.77 19.56 -27.36
N GLU A 9 -33.79 20.35 -27.71
CA GLU A 9 -35.06 19.90 -28.30
C GLU A 9 -34.93 19.33 -29.72
N GLN A 10 -33.84 19.64 -30.43
CA GLN A 10 -33.55 19.17 -31.78
C GLN A 10 -32.57 17.98 -31.80
N MET A 11 -32.01 17.62 -30.63
CA MET A 11 -31.08 16.50 -30.51
C MET A 11 -31.85 15.20 -30.28
N THR A 12 -31.48 14.16 -31.01
CA THR A 12 -31.95 12.80 -30.75
C THR A 12 -31.50 12.31 -29.37
N ALA A 13 -32.15 11.29 -28.81
CA ALA A 13 -31.71 10.67 -27.56
C ALA A 13 -30.23 10.22 -27.63
N GLN A 14 -29.80 9.66 -28.76
CA GLN A 14 -28.43 9.24 -29.00
C GLN A 14 -27.44 10.42 -29.01
N GLU A 15 -27.77 11.52 -29.69
CA GLU A 15 -26.92 12.73 -29.70
C GLU A 15 -26.78 13.32 -28.29
N ARG A 16 -27.85 13.27 -27.49
CA ARG A 16 -27.82 13.73 -26.09
C ARG A 16 -27.00 12.81 -25.20
N LEU A 17 -27.06 11.50 -25.43
CA LEU A 17 -26.23 10.50 -24.73
C LEU A 17 -24.75 10.72 -25.03
N GLU A 18 -24.38 10.89 -26.30
CA GLU A 18 -23.00 11.11 -26.72
C GLU A 18 -22.44 12.43 -26.16
N LEU A 19 -23.23 13.51 -26.19
CA LEU A 19 -22.83 14.78 -25.58
C LEU A 19 -22.70 14.66 -24.05
N GLY A 20 -23.61 13.94 -23.39
CA GLY A 20 -23.54 13.65 -21.96
C GLY A 20 -22.28 12.88 -21.57
N ARG A 21 -21.91 11.84 -22.34
CA ARG A 21 -20.66 11.09 -22.18
C ARG A 21 -19.43 11.98 -22.39
N SER A 22 -19.46 12.84 -23.40
CA SER A 22 -18.38 13.81 -23.65
C SER A 22 -18.18 14.75 -22.46
N ARG A 23 -19.26 15.34 -21.92
CA ARG A 23 -19.19 16.22 -20.73
C ARG A 23 -18.71 15.50 -19.49
N TYR A 24 -19.11 14.25 -19.30
CA TYR A 24 -18.59 13.41 -18.22
C TYR A 24 -17.08 13.22 -18.34
N ASN A 25 -16.58 12.89 -19.55
CA ASN A 25 -15.14 12.72 -19.79
C ASN A 25 -14.34 14.02 -19.62
N GLU A 26 -14.96 15.19 -19.83
CA GLU A 26 -14.39 16.51 -19.53
C GLU A 26 -14.41 16.85 -18.02
N GLY A 27 -15.01 16.00 -17.17
CA GLY A 27 -15.20 16.24 -15.73
C GLY A 27 -16.34 17.22 -15.40
N LYS A 28 -17.16 17.59 -16.39
CA LYS A 28 -18.32 18.47 -16.24
C LYS A 28 -19.56 17.66 -15.85
N PHE A 29 -19.54 17.10 -14.65
CA PHE A 29 -20.56 16.15 -14.19
C PHE A 29 -21.98 16.74 -14.14
N ASP A 30 -22.14 18.01 -13.76
CA ASP A 30 -23.45 18.68 -13.74
C ASP A 30 -24.08 18.83 -15.12
N GLU A 31 -23.28 19.19 -16.13
CA GLU A 31 -23.73 19.26 -17.52
C GLU A 31 -24.08 17.87 -18.04
N ALA A 32 -23.25 16.86 -17.74
CA ALA A 32 -23.53 15.48 -18.11
C ALA A 32 -24.85 14.98 -17.51
N ILE A 33 -25.08 15.23 -16.21
CA ILE A 33 -26.33 14.85 -15.53
C ILE A 33 -27.53 15.52 -16.21
N THR A 34 -27.45 16.83 -16.44
CA THR A 34 -28.54 17.60 -17.06
C THR A 34 -28.91 17.04 -18.43
N LEU A 35 -27.90 16.68 -19.24
CA LEU A 35 -28.12 16.11 -20.57
C LEU A 35 -28.73 14.71 -20.49
N LEU A 36 -28.16 13.82 -19.68
CA LEU A 36 -28.59 12.43 -19.61
C LEU A 36 -29.98 12.27 -18.97
N GLN A 37 -30.37 13.16 -18.04
CA GLN A 37 -31.72 13.18 -17.45
C GLN A 37 -32.83 13.48 -18.47
N THR A 38 -32.49 14.06 -19.61
CA THR A 38 -33.49 14.40 -20.63
C THR A 38 -33.90 13.21 -21.49
N ILE A 39 -33.19 12.08 -21.38
CA ILE A 39 -33.45 10.88 -22.18
C ILE A 39 -34.50 10.03 -21.45
N PHE A 40 -35.61 9.73 -22.13
CA PHE A 40 -36.73 8.96 -21.56
C PHE A 40 -36.85 7.56 -22.17
N PRO A 41 -37.40 6.56 -21.44
CA PRO A 41 -37.57 5.20 -21.95
C PRO A 41 -38.44 5.10 -23.20
N THR A 42 -39.36 6.04 -23.39
CA THR A 42 -40.29 6.10 -24.52
C THR A 42 -39.61 6.47 -25.84
N GLU A 43 -38.40 7.03 -25.79
CA GLU A 43 -37.65 7.42 -26.98
C GLU A 43 -36.89 6.24 -27.59
N ASP A 44 -36.07 5.58 -26.77
CA ASP A 44 -35.31 4.39 -27.13
C ASP A 44 -34.83 3.68 -25.84
N SER A 45 -35.25 2.43 -25.63
CA SER A 45 -34.94 1.69 -24.38
C SER A 45 -33.44 1.47 -24.18
N LEU A 46 -32.72 1.19 -25.26
CA LEU A 46 -31.28 0.93 -25.22
C LEU A 46 -30.50 2.19 -24.83
N THR A 47 -30.78 3.32 -25.50
CA THR A 47 -30.20 4.63 -25.21
C THR A 47 -30.56 5.11 -23.81
N TYR A 48 -31.80 4.88 -23.37
CA TYR A 48 -32.22 5.19 -22.01
C TYR A 48 -31.42 4.41 -20.97
N THR A 49 -31.21 3.12 -21.19
CA THR A 49 -30.43 2.27 -20.30
C THR A 49 -28.97 2.74 -20.21
N GLU A 50 -28.36 3.08 -21.34
CA GLU A 50 -27.01 3.65 -21.39
C GLU A 50 -26.94 5.04 -20.70
N ALA A 51 -27.99 5.84 -20.81
CA ALA A 51 -28.10 7.13 -20.13
C ALA A 51 -28.23 6.96 -18.60
N GLN A 52 -29.04 6.01 -18.13
CA GLN A 52 -29.16 5.68 -16.70
C GLN A 52 -27.83 5.19 -16.13
N LEU A 53 -27.09 4.38 -16.89
CA LEU A 53 -25.76 3.94 -16.47
C LEU A 53 -24.84 5.17 -16.30
N GLY A 54 -24.77 6.03 -17.31
CA GLY A 54 -24.00 7.27 -17.29
C GLY A 54 -24.40 8.25 -16.18
N LEU A 55 -25.70 8.38 -15.89
CA LEU A 55 -26.21 9.18 -14.78
C LEU A 55 -25.68 8.69 -13.45
N GLY A 56 -25.78 7.38 -13.21
CA GLY A 56 -25.29 6.82 -11.96
C GLY A 56 -23.79 7.01 -11.78
N LEU A 57 -23.01 6.86 -12.85
CA LEU A 57 -21.57 7.19 -12.83
C LEU A 57 -21.33 8.66 -12.45
N ALA A 58 -22.03 9.60 -13.09
CA ALA A 58 -21.85 11.03 -12.82
C ALA A 58 -22.23 11.41 -11.38
N TYR A 59 -23.30 10.83 -10.84
CA TYR A 59 -23.69 11.02 -9.45
C TYR A 59 -22.67 10.45 -8.47
N GLU A 60 -22.15 9.24 -8.71
CA GLU A 60 -21.12 8.62 -7.89
C GLU A 60 -19.85 9.49 -7.81
N PHE A 61 -19.38 10.03 -8.94
CA PHE A 61 -18.22 10.93 -8.97
C PHE A 61 -18.43 12.23 -8.18
N LYS A 62 -19.68 12.68 -8.03
CA LYS A 62 -20.04 13.82 -7.17
C LYS A 62 -20.20 13.46 -5.69
N GLY A 63 -20.18 12.17 -5.34
CA GLY A 63 -20.48 11.68 -3.99
C GLY A 63 -21.98 11.54 -3.70
N ASN A 64 -22.84 11.69 -4.71
CA ASN A 64 -24.30 11.58 -4.59
C ASN A 64 -24.73 10.11 -4.76
N ILE A 65 -24.38 9.28 -3.78
CA ILE A 65 -24.51 7.82 -3.89
C ILE A 65 -25.97 7.34 -4.02
N ASN A 66 -26.93 7.98 -3.36
CA ASN A 66 -28.34 7.56 -3.40
C ASN A 66 -28.99 7.82 -4.76
N GLU A 67 -28.64 8.94 -5.40
CA GLU A 67 -29.05 9.27 -6.76
C GLU A 67 -28.41 8.32 -7.76
N ALA A 68 -27.14 7.92 -7.53
CA ALA A 68 -26.48 6.92 -8.34
C ALA A 68 -27.18 5.55 -8.28
N ILE A 69 -27.50 5.08 -7.07
CA ILE A 69 -28.30 3.86 -6.84
C ILE A 69 -29.63 3.95 -7.58
N SER A 70 -30.34 5.09 -7.45
CA SER A 70 -31.64 5.29 -8.09
C SER A 70 -31.56 5.17 -9.61
N ALA A 71 -30.52 5.75 -10.23
CA ALA A 71 -30.30 5.65 -11.67
C ALA A 71 -30.01 4.20 -12.11
N TRP A 72 -29.13 3.49 -11.40
CA TRP A 72 -28.79 2.10 -11.76
C TRP A 72 -29.91 1.10 -11.52
N LEU A 73 -30.82 1.35 -10.56
CA LEU A 73 -32.02 0.52 -10.34
C LEU A 73 -33.04 0.62 -11.49
N ASN A 74 -32.97 1.66 -12.32
CA ASN A 74 -33.81 1.81 -13.52
C ASN A 74 -33.34 0.98 -14.71
N ILE A 75 -32.26 0.20 -14.56
CA ILE A 75 -31.70 -0.64 -15.61
C ILE A 75 -32.18 -2.08 -15.40
N HIS A 76 -32.82 -2.65 -16.42
CA HIS A 76 -33.30 -4.03 -16.39
C HIS A 76 -32.51 -4.90 -17.37
N ARG A 77 -32.33 -6.17 -16.99
CA ARG A 77 -31.52 -7.13 -17.75
C ARG A 77 -32.06 -7.34 -19.17
N GLU A 78 -33.37 -7.30 -19.34
CA GLU A 78 -34.07 -7.55 -20.62
C GLU A 78 -33.82 -6.43 -21.64
N ASP A 79 -33.59 -5.20 -21.19
CA ASP A 79 -33.36 -4.04 -22.06
C ASP A 79 -31.93 -4.02 -22.59
N ASN A 80 -30.95 -4.27 -21.71
CA ASN A 80 -29.54 -4.37 -22.08
C ASN A 80 -28.78 -5.20 -21.01
N PRO A 81 -28.49 -6.49 -21.29
CA PRO A 81 -27.78 -7.35 -20.35
C PRO A 81 -26.40 -6.83 -19.93
N GLU A 82 -25.65 -6.25 -20.86
CA GLU A 82 -24.31 -5.73 -20.60
C GLU A 82 -24.35 -4.51 -19.67
N ALA A 83 -25.24 -3.55 -19.95
CA ALA A 83 -25.41 -2.39 -19.09
C ALA A 83 -25.98 -2.78 -17.72
N TYR A 84 -26.88 -3.76 -17.67
CA TYR A 84 -27.38 -4.32 -16.41
C TYR A 84 -26.26 -4.93 -15.56
N ALA A 85 -25.35 -5.70 -16.17
CA ALA A 85 -24.21 -6.26 -15.46
C ALA A 85 -23.33 -5.16 -14.84
N TRP A 86 -23.02 -4.11 -15.60
CA TRP A 86 -22.28 -2.95 -15.08
C TRP A 86 -23.03 -2.20 -13.98
N ALA A 87 -24.35 -2.01 -14.14
CA ALA A 87 -25.19 -1.35 -13.14
C ALA A 87 -25.22 -2.12 -11.81
N GLN A 88 -25.42 -3.44 -11.87
CA GLN A 88 -25.37 -4.31 -10.69
C GLN A 88 -23.98 -4.30 -10.04
N PHE A 89 -22.92 -4.28 -10.84
CA PHE A 89 -21.55 -4.20 -10.32
C PHE A 89 -21.32 -2.91 -9.53
N ARG A 90 -21.84 -1.78 -10.03
CA ARG A 90 -21.74 -0.47 -9.37
C ARG A 90 -22.68 -0.33 -8.18
N LEU A 91 -23.89 -0.89 -8.24
CA LEU A 91 -24.78 -1.01 -7.09
C LEU A 91 -24.10 -1.73 -5.93
N GLY A 92 -23.39 -2.83 -6.20
CA GLY A 92 -22.66 -3.54 -5.16
C GLY A 92 -21.63 -2.68 -4.43
N PHE A 93 -20.84 -1.89 -5.17
CA PHE A 93 -19.90 -0.93 -4.55
C PHE A 93 -20.62 0.18 -3.77
N ALA A 94 -21.69 0.75 -4.32
CA ALA A 94 -22.45 1.78 -3.62
C ALA A 94 -23.03 1.28 -2.29
N TYR A 95 -23.54 0.04 -2.28
CA TYR A 95 -24.01 -0.60 -1.04
C TYR A 95 -22.88 -0.93 -0.08
N GLU A 96 -21.71 -1.36 -0.56
CA GLU A 96 -20.52 -1.58 0.27
C GLU A 96 -20.08 -0.28 0.98
N ILE A 97 -20.03 0.85 0.25
CA ILE A 97 -19.70 2.18 0.82
C ILE A 97 -20.70 2.58 1.92
N GLN A 98 -21.96 2.15 1.79
CA GLN A 98 -23.03 2.41 2.76
C GLN A 98 -23.11 1.36 3.88
N ASP A 99 -22.17 0.39 3.94
CA ASP A 99 -22.18 -0.74 4.88
C ASP A 99 -23.44 -1.63 4.78
N ARG A 100 -24.07 -1.66 3.60
CA ARG A 100 -25.27 -2.45 3.28
C ARG A 100 -24.87 -3.78 2.64
N LEU A 101 -24.20 -4.62 3.42
CA LEU A 101 -23.52 -5.84 2.92
C LEU A 101 -24.46 -6.85 2.24
N ASP A 102 -25.68 -7.05 2.74
CA ASP A 102 -26.62 -8.02 2.15
C ASP A 102 -27.07 -7.59 0.74
N GLU A 103 -27.30 -6.30 0.54
CA GLU A 103 -27.68 -5.74 -0.76
C GLU A 103 -26.50 -5.69 -1.72
N CYS A 104 -25.30 -5.43 -1.20
CA CYS A 104 -24.04 -5.55 -1.94
C CYS A 104 -23.87 -6.96 -2.52
N ILE A 105 -23.99 -7.99 -1.66
CA ILE A 105 -23.91 -9.40 -2.05
C ILE A 105 -25.01 -9.74 -3.08
N SER A 106 -26.24 -9.29 -2.84
CA SER A 106 -27.35 -9.53 -3.78
C SER A 106 -27.07 -8.91 -5.16
N ALA A 107 -26.62 -7.66 -5.21
CA ALA A 107 -26.33 -6.97 -6.46
C ALA A 107 -25.25 -7.70 -7.27
N TRP A 108 -24.11 -8.05 -6.65
CA TRP A 108 -23.07 -8.79 -7.36
C TRP A 108 -23.47 -10.22 -7.75
N SER A 109 -24.31 -10.89 -6.95
CA SER A 109 -24.81 -12.24 -7.26
C SER A 109 -25.80 -12.25 -8.44
N ASN A 110 -26.43 -11.11 -8.73
CA ASN A 110 -27.36 -10.97 -9.84
C ASN A 110 -26.67 -10.86 -11.21
N ILE A 111 -25.34 -10.82 -11.28
CA ILE A 111 -24.60 -10.74 -12.55
C ILE A 111 -24.40 -12.16 -13.09
N ASP A 112 -24.80 -12.39 -14.34
CA ASP A 112 -24.59 -13.66 -15.03
C ASP A 112 -23.40 -13.54 -16.00
N ARG A 113 -22.57 -14.58 -16.06
CA ARG A 113 -21.41 -14.63 -16.96
C ARG A 113 -21.78 -14.38 -18.41
N LYS A 114 -22.98 -14.81 -18.85
CA LYS A 114 -23.44 -14.59 -20.23
C LYS A 114 -23.73 -13.12 -20.56
N ASP A 115 -24.05 -12.31 -19.55
CA ASP A 115 -24.43 -10.92 -19.73
C ASP A 115 -23.17 -10.06 -19.98
N ASN A 116 -22.12 -10.30 -19.19
CA ASN A 116 -20.77 -9.80 -19.44
C ASN A 116 -19.73 -10.63 -18.64
N PRO A 117 -18.88 -11.43 -19.30
CA PRO A 117 -17.91 -12.29 -18.61
C PRO A 117 -16.88 -11.53 -17.76
N GLU A 118 -16.38 -10.39 -18.25
CA GLU A 118 -15.37 -9.59 -17.55
C GLU A 118 -15.95 -8.99 -16.25
N VAL A 119 -17.15 -8.42 -16.33
CA VAL A 119 -17.85 -7.85 -15.17
C VAL A 119 -18.25 -8.94 -14.18
N TYR A 120 -18.70 -10.10 -14.68
CA TYR A 120 -18.96 -11.26 -13.83
C TYR A 120 -17.72 -11.69 -13.05
N ALA A 121 -16.56 -11.81 -13.72
CA ALA A 121 -15.31 -12.17 -13.06
C ALA A 121 -14.92 -11.17 -11.94
N LYS A 122 -15.08 -9.86 -12.20
CA LYS A 122 -14.83 -8.81 -11.20
C LYS A 122 -15.82 -8.87 -10.02
N ALA A 123 -17.10 -9.11 -10.30
CA ALA A 123 -18.12 -9.24 -9.27
C ALA A 123 -17.90 -10.48 -8.38
N GLN A 124 -17.59 -11.63 -8.98
CA GLN A 124 -17.25 -12.86 -8.25
C GLN A 124 -15.99 -12.67 -7.40
N LEU A 125 -15.00 -11.89 -7.87
CA LEU A 125 -13.80 -11.58 -7.10
C LEU A 125 -14.16 -10.82 -5.81
N ASN A 126 -15.02 -9.81 -5.93
CA ASN A 126 -15.46 -9.00 -4.79
C ASN A 126 -16.39 -9.76 -3.85
N LEU A 127 -17.30 -10.59 -4.37
CA LEU A 127 -18.12 -11.49 -3.57
C LEU A 127 -17.26 -12.42 -2.72
N GLY A 128 -16.26 -13.07 -3.33
CA GLY A 128 -15.38 -13.95 -2.58
C GLY A 128 -14.58 -13.21 -1.50
N ALA A 129 -14.12 -11.99 -1.78
CA ALA A 129 -13.43 -11.16 -0.78
C ALA A 129 -14.36 -10.77 0.38
N THR A 130 -15.60 -10.44 0.08
CA THR A 130 -16.64 -10.09 1.07
C THR A 130 -16.95 -11.29 1.97
N TYR A 131 -17.17 -12.46 1.38
CA TYR A 131 -17.41 -13.69 2.14
C TYR A 131 -16.21 -14.09 2.99
N TYR A 132 -14.99 -13.96 2.46
CA TYR A 132 -13.76 -14.22 3.20
C TYR A 132 -13.63 -13.31 4.42
N ALA A 133 -13.88 -12.01 4.27
CA ALA A 133 -13.86 -11.04 5.37
C ALA A 133 -14.92 -11.36 6.45
N GLN A 134 -16.06 -11.95 6.07
CA GLN A 134 -17.08 -12.45 7.00
C GLN A 134 -16.74 -13.82 7.62
N GLY A 135 -15.60 -14.43 7.27
CA GLY A 135 -15.21 -15.77 7.71
C GLY A 135 -15.99 -16.91 7.03
N LYS A 136 -16.78 -16.60 6.00
CA LYS A 136 -17.59 -17.58 5.25
C LYS A 136 -16.76 -18.20 4.12
N LEU A 137 -15.77 -19.01 4.51
CA LEU A 137 -14.73 -19.52 3.61
C LEU A 137 -15.30 -20.35 2.45
N ASP A 138 -16.30 -21.18 2.66
CA ASP A 138 -16.89 -22.02 1.60
C ASP A 138 -17.54 -21.18 0.48
N GLN A 139 -18.26 -20.12 0.85
CA GLN A 139 -18.88 -19.20 -0.11
C GLN A 139 -17.82 -18.38 -0.86
N ALA A 140 -16.72 -18.02 -0.18
CA ALA A 140 -15.59 -17.37 -0.82
C ALA A 140 -14.93 -18.29 -1.87
N ILE A 141 -14.76 -19.56 -1.52
CA ILE A 141 -14.21 -20.59 -2.41
C ILE A 141 -15.13 -20.80 -3.62
N GLU A 142 -16.44 -20.89 -3.42
CA GLU A 142 -17.41 -21.02 -4.51
C GLU A 142 -17.31 -19.84 -5.49
N ALA A 143 -17.40 -18.60 -4.97
CA ALA A 143 -17.38 -17.39 -5.80
C ALA A 143 -16.08 -17.29 -6.62
N TRP A 144 -14.92 -17.44 -5.98
CA TRP A 144 -13.65 -17.36 -6.69
C TRP A 144 -13.37 -18.54 -7.63
N SER A 145 -13.96 -19.72 -7.37
CA SER A 145 -13.81 -20.89 -8.26
C SER A 145 -14.55 -20.73 -9.58
N ASN A 146 -15.59 -19.88 -9.62
CA ASN A 146 -16.38 -19.58 -10.81
C ASN A 146 -15.67 -18.64 -11.81
N ILE A 147 -14.52 -18.08 -11.46
CA ILE A 147 -13.77 -17.16 -12.32
C ILE A 147 -12.89 -17.95 -13.29
N HIS A 148 -13.07 -17.69 -14.58
CA HIS A 148 -12.27 -18.29 -15.64
C HIS A 148 -11.22 -17.33 -16.17
N ARG A 149 -10.12 -17.87 -16.69
CA ARG A 149 -8.98 -17.06 -17.13
C ARG A 149 -9.29 -16.23 -18.37
N GLU A 150 -10.14 -16.77 -19.25
CA GLU A 150 -10.59 -16.12 -20.47
C GLU A 150 -11.57 -14.95 -20.22
N ASP A 151 -12.19 -14.90 -19.04
CA ASP A 151 -13.13 -13.85 -18.67
C ASP A 151 -12.37 -12.57 -18.28
N ASP A 152 -11.38 -12.71 -17.39
CA ASP A 152 -10.46 -11.65 -16.98
C ASP A 152 -9.23 -12.31 -16.33
N SER A 153 -8.06 -12.16 -16.97
CA SER A 153 -6.83 -12.84 -16.53
C SER A 153 -6.28 -12.28 -15.21
N GLU A 154 -6.49 -10.99 -14.94
CA GLU A 154 -6.06 -10.35 -13.69
C GLU A 154 -6.96 -10.77 -12.53
N ALA A 155 -8.29 -10.71 -12.72
CA ALA A 155 -9.27 -11.17 -11.75
C ALA A 155 -9.08 -12.66 -11.45
N TYR A 156 -8.80 -13.47 -12.47
CA TYR A 156 -8.47 -14.89 -12.30
C TYR A 156 -7.23 -15.09 -11.41
N ALA A 157 -6.13 -14.36 -11.66
CA ALA A 157 -4.93 -14.48 -10.84
C ALA A 157 -5.19 -14.06 -9.38
N ARG A 158 -5.95 -12.98 -9.17
CA ARG A 158 -6.36 -12.52 -7.82
C ARG A 158 -7.26 -13.54 -7.13
N ALA A 159 -8.22 -14.12 -7.85
CA ALA A 159 -9.12 -15.15 -7.35
C ALA A 159 -8.37 -16.42 -6.94
N ARG A 160 -7.37 -16.85 -7.72
CA ARG A 160 -6.50 -17.98 -7.34
C ARG A 160 -5.68 -17.70 -6.09
N LEU A 161 -5.23 -16.46 -5.90
CA LEU A 161 -4.54 -16.07 -4.67
C LEU A 161 -5.49 -16.18 -3.47
N GLY A 162 -6.71 -15.63 -3.58
CA GLY A 162 -7.76 -15.72 -2.55
C GLY A 162 -8.17 -17.16 -2.24
N LEU A 163 -8.42 -17.97 -3.26
CA LEU A 163 -8.75 -19.40 -3.12
C LEU A 163 -7.70 -20.15 -2.32
N GLY A 164 -6.42 -20.00 -2.68
CA GLY A 164 -5.36 -20.68 -1.93
C GLY A 164 -5.27 -20.18 -0.49
N ALA A 165 -5.56 -18.91 -0.22
CA ALA A 165 -5.61 -18.38 1.15
C ALA A 165 -6.82 -18.92 1.95
N ALA A 166 -7.96 -19.14 1.31
CA ALA A 166 -9.12 -19.79 1.93
C ALA A 166 -8.84 -21.26 2.25
N TYR A 167 -8.28 -22.02 1.30
CA TYR A 167 -7.86 -23.39 1.55
C TYR A 167 -6.79 -23.48 2.65
N TYR A 168 -5.82 -22.57 2.66
CA TYR A 168 -4.82 -22.49 3.72
C TYR A 168 -5.46 -22.25 5.10
N ALA A 169 -6.43 -21.33 5.19
CA ALA A 169 -7.15 -21.05 6.43
C ALA A 169 -8.04 -22.23 6.89
N GLN A 170 -8.50 -23.07 5.96
CA GLN A 170 -9.20 -24.34 6.26
C GLN A 170 -8.24 -25.51 6.56
N GLU A 171 -6.92 -25.26 6.57
CA GLU A 171 -5.87 -26.29 6.69
C GLU A 171 -5.89 -27.34 5.54
N ASP A 172 -6.58 -27.06 4.42
CA ASP A 172 -6.52 -27.86 3.19
C ASP A 172 -5.31 -27.43 2.35
N TRP A 173 -4.13 -27.83 2.82
CA TRP A 173 -2.85 -27.44 2.22
C TRP A 173 -2.66 -28.03 0.82
N GLU A 174 -3.24 -29.19 0.53
CA GLU A 174 -3.18 -29.81 -0.79
C GLU A 174 -3.88 -28.93 -1.85
N GLN A 175 -5.11 -28.47 -1.58
CA GLN A 175 -5.81 -27.57 -2.49
C GLN A 175 -5.16 -26.19 -2.55
N ALA A 176 -4.61 -25.69 -1.44
CA ALA A 176 -3.87 -24.43 -1.42
C ALA A 176 -2.65 -24.49 -2.36
N ILE A 177 -1.81 -25.54 -2.25
CA ILE A 177 -0.65 -25.76 -3.11
C ILE A 177 -1.06 -25.86 -4.58
N LYS A 178 -2.06 -26.70 -4.88
CA LYS A 178 -2.57 -26.92 -6.24
C LYS A 178 -3.10 -25.63 -6.86
N THR A 179 -3.73 -24.78 -6.07
CA THR A 179 -4.32 -23.51 -6.53
C THR A 179 -3.26 -22.46 -6.78
N TRP A 180 -2.37 -22.21 -5.80
CA TRP A 180 -1.30 -21.23 -5.93
C TRP A 180 -0.28 -21.57 -7.01
N SER A 181 -0.04 -22.87 -7.26
CA SER A 181 0.84 -23.33 -8.34
C SER A 181 0.33 -23.02 -9.76
N LYS A 182 -0.97 -22.70 -9.92
CA LYS A 182 -1.55 -22.31 -11.22
C LYS A 182 -1.29 -20.84 -11.58
N ILE A 183 -0.78 -20.03 -10.65
CA ILE A 183 -0.48 -18.63 -10.88
C ILE A 183 0.84 -18.54 -11.64
N ARG A 184 0.85 -17.78 -12.74
CA ARG A 184 2.01 -17.67 -13.64
C ARG A 184 2.71 -16.34 -13.44
N ARG A 185 4.06 -16.38 -13.37
CA ARG A 185 4.90 -15.20 -13.09
C ARG A 185 4.75 -14.14 -14.18
N GLU A 186 4.71 -14.58 -15.43
CA GLU A 186 4.64 -13.75 -16.63
C GLU A 186 3.29 -13.02 -16.78
N GLU A 187 2.22 -13.56 -16.20
CA GLU A 187 0.87 -12.98 -16.26
C GLU A 187 0.62 -12.02 -15.09
N ALA A 188 1.09 -12.37 -13.90
CA ALA A 188 0.84 -11.58 -12.69
C ALA A 188 2.03 -11.69 -11.71
N PRO A 189 3.14 -10.97 -11.94
CA PRO A 189 4.39 -11.15 -11.18
C PRO A 189 4.22 -10.87 -9.69
N GLU A 190 3.44 -9.85 -9.32
CA GLU A 190 3.18 -9.51 -7.91
C GLU A 190 2.31 -10.57 -7.20
N ILE A 191 1.25 -11.04 -7.87
CA ILE A 191 0.36 -12.08 -7.35
C ILE A 191 1.11 -13.41 -7.25
N TYR A 192 1.94 -13.72 -8.24
CA TYR A 192 2.82 -14.89 -8.23
C TYR A 192 3.77 -14.85 -7.04
N ALA A 193 4.46 -13.72 -6.79
CA ALA A 193 5.36 -13.58 -5.65
C ALA A 193 4.64 -13.82 -4.31
N ARG A 194 3.40 -13.31 -4.17
CA ARG A 194 2.53 -13.56 -3.02
C ARG A 194 2.15 -15.03 -2.86
N ALA A 195 1.80 -15.70 -3.95
CA ALA A 195 1.48 -17.13 -3.94
C ALA A 195 2.70 -18.00 -3.58
N GLN A 196 3.88 -17.66 -4.12
CA GLN A 196 5.14 -18.33 -3.77
C GLN A 196 5.49 -18.18 -2.29
N PHE A 197 5.13 -17.04 -1.70
CA PHE A 197 5.30 -16.85 -0.27
C PHE A 197 4.46 -17.86 0.54
N GLY A 198 3.16 -17.97 0.23
CA GLY A 198 2.27 -18.95 0.87
C GLY A 198 2.70 -20.42 0.65
N LEU A 199 3.13 -20.76 -0.56
CA LEU A 199 3.71 -22.09 -0.86
C LEU A 199 4.95 -22.37 -0.01
N GLY A 200 5.82 -21.38 0.17
CA GLY A 200 7.00 -21.50 1.01
C GLY A 200 6.64 -21.78 2.47
N GLU A 201 5.60 -21.15 3.00
CA GLU A 201 5.13 -21.37 4.37
C GLU A 201 4.56 -22.79 4.55
N ILE A 202 3.70 -23.26 3.64
CA ILE A 202 3.16 -24.63 3.70
C ILE A 202 4.29 -25.66 3.67
N HIS A 203 5.16 -25.60 2.66
CA HIS A 203 6.25 -26.57 2.51
C HIS A 203 7.23 -26.51 3.68
N LYS A 204 7.41 -25.34 4.31
CA LYS A 204 8.21 -25.20 5.52
C LYS A 204 7.58 -25.96 6.69
N ASP A 205 6.26 -25.85 6.87
CA ASP A 205 5.53 -26.49 7.96
C ASP A 205 5.42 -28.02 7.77
N GLU A 206 5.35 -28.49 6.52
CA GLU A 206 5.42 -29.92 6.16
C GLU A 206 6.84 -30.50 6.26
N GLY A 207 7.87 -29.67 6.45
CA GLY A 207 9.28 -30.10 6.48
C GLY A 207 9.89 -30.35 5.09
N GLU A 208 9.22 -29.95 4.02
CA GLU A 208 9.67 -30.03 2.64
C GLU A 208 10.67 -28.92 2.29
N ILE A 209 11.85 -28.98 2.90
CA ILE A 209 12.85 -27.90 2.88
C ILE A 209 13.24 -27.43 1.47
N LYS A 210 13.36 -28.37 0.52
CA LYS A 210 13.76 -28.04 -0.86
C LYS A 210 12.68 -27.20 -1.57
N GLN A 211 11.43 -27.65 -1.50
CA GLN A 211 10.27 -26.96 -2.08
C GLN A 211 10.08 -25.59 -1.43
N ALA A 212 10.17 -25.52 -0.09
CA ALA A 212 10.08 -24.26 0.64
C ALA A 212 11.12 -23.24 0.15
N LYS A 213 12.39 -23.67 0.02
CA LYS A 213 13.46 -22.80 -0.48
C LYS A 213 13.24 -22.36 -1.93
N ASP A 214 12.81 -23.27 -2.81
CA ASP A 214 12.53 -22.94 -4.19
C ASP A 214 11.41 -21.90 -4.30
N ALA A 215 10.37 -22.02 -3.47
CA ALA A 215 9.27 -21.05 -3.38
C ALA A 215 9.75 -19.69 -2.85
N TYR A 216 10.46 -19.65 -1.72
CA TYR A 216 10.96 -18.39 -1.15
C TYR A 216 11.92 -17.63 -2.08
N ARG A 217 12.74 -18.32 -2.87
CA ARG A 217 13.62 -17.68 -3.86
C ARG A 217 12.83 -16.88 -4.90
N ASN A 218 11.59 -17.27 -5.17
CA ASN A 218 10.73 -16.65 -6.17
C ASN A 218 9.90 -15.48 -5.62
N VAL A 219 9.99 -15.19 -4.31
CA VAL A 219 9.27 -14.08 -3.68
C VAL A 219 10.00 -12.75 -3.93
N GLN A 220 9.22 -11.72 -4.24
CA GLN A 220 9.67 -10.34 -4.50
C GLN A 220 8.75 -9.34 -3.79
N GLY A 221 9.10 -8.06 -3.86
CA GLY A 221 8.27 -6.98 -3.32
C GLY A 221 8.21 -6.99 -1.78
N PRO A 222 7.05 -6.69 -1.16
CA PRO A 222 6.93 -6.52 0.29
C PRO A 222 7.38 -7.74 1.13
N PHE A 223 7.24 -8.95 0.57
CA PHE A 223 7.57 -10.21 1.25
C PHE A 223 9.02 -10.64 1.04
N TYR A 224 9.79 -9.93 0.21
CA TYR A 224 11.15 -10.32 -0.20
C TYR A 224 12.06 -10.56 1.01
N TYR A 225 12.13 -9.63 1.96
CA TYR A 225 13.04 -9.74 3.09
C TYR A 225 12.70 -10.96 3.96
N TRP A 226 11.40 -11.21 4.19
CA TRP A 226 10.99 -12.33 5.01
C TRP A 226 11.28 -13.67 4.32
N ALA A 227 10.92 -13.79 3.05
CA ALA A 227 11.21 -14.99 2.27
C ALA A 227 12.72 -15.26 2.16
N GLN A 228 13.53 -14.24 1.90
CA GLN A 228 14.99 -14.40 1.82
C GLN A 228 15.61 -14.77 3.16
N ARG A 229 15.10 -14.21 4.26
CA ARG A 229 15.51 -14.59 5.61
C ARG A 229 15.23 -16.07 5.85
N GLU A 230 14.01 -16.54 5.59
CA GLU A 230 13.65 -17.94 5.80
C GLU A 230 14.40 -18.88 4.85
N TYR A 231 14.56 -18.50 3.57
CA TYR A 231 15.38 -19.21 2.59
C TYR A 231 16.82 -19.46 3.10
N ARG A 232 17.43 -18.44 3.73
CA ARG A 232 18.77 -18.54 4.31
C ARG A 232 18.80 -19.40 5.57
N ILE A 233 17.82 -19.24 6.47
CA ILE A 233 17.69 -20.04 7.69
C ILE A 233 17.55 -21.52 7.34
N LEU A 234 16.71 -21.86 6.37
CA LEU A 234 16.53 -23.23 5.88
C LEU A 234 17.78 -23.79 5.17
N GLY A 235 18.76 -22.95 4.85
CA GLY A 235 20.08 -23.37 4.35
C GLY A 235 21.11 -23.64 5.45
N CYS A 236 20.80 -23.38 6.71
CA CYS A 236 21.68 -23.59 7.85
C CYS A 236 21.54 -25.01 8.43
N PRO A 237 22.50 -25.47 9.25
CA PRO A 237 22.38 -26.72 9.99
C PRO A 237 21.07 -26.80 10.80
N PRO A 238 20.36 -27.94 10.82
CA PRO A 238 19.06 -28.08 11.48
C PRO A 238 19.04 -27.65 12.94
N GLU A 239 20.12 -27.91 13.66
CA GLU A 239 20.29 -27.54 15.07
C GLU A 239 20.26 -26.02 15.31
N LEU A 240 20.61 -25.20 14.31
CA LEU A 240 20.60 -23.73 14.41
C LEU A 240 19.29 -23.09 13.96
N ILE A 241 18.42 -23.82 13.26
CA ILE A 241 17.21 -23.26 12.62
C ILE A 241 16.31 -22.58 13.66
N ASN A 242 16.06 -23.23 14.79
CA ASN A 242 15.17 -22.70 15.82
C ASN A 242 15.75 -21.44 16.49
N ASP A 243 17.06 -21.41 16.72
CA ASP A 243 17.76 -20.26 17.30
C ASP A 243 17.74 -19.07 16.33
N LEU A 244 17.99 -19.32 15.04
CA LEU A 244 17.92 -18.28 14.01
C LEU A 244 16.51 -17.75 13.80
N ARG A 245 15.48 -18.61 13.84
CA ARG A 245 14.07 -18.19 13.82
C ARG A 245 13.71 -17.39 15.07
N SER A 246 14.23 -17.76 16.24
CA SER A 246 14.07 -16.99 17.47
C SER A 246 14.72 -15.60 17.37
N LEU A 247 15.94 -15.54 16.82
CA LEU A 247 16.61 -14.27 16.52
C LEU A 247 15.80 -13.42 15.55
N ALA A 248 15.31 -14.00 14.46
CA ALA A 248 14.45 -13.31 13.50
C ALA A 248 13.21 -12.70 14.14
N ARG A 249 12.48 -13.46 14.96
CA ARG A 249 11.30 -12.96 15.71
C ARG A 249 11.65 -11.82 16.65
N ASN A 250 12.77 -11.91 17.36
CA ASN A 250 13.23 -10.83 18.23
C ASN A 250 13.54 -9.56 17.43
N THR A 251 14.22 -9.67 16.29
CA THR A 251 14.52 -8.54 15.42
C THR A 251 13.23 -7.89 14.88
N ASP A 252 12.23 -8.67 14.53
CA ASP A 252 10.92 -8.15 14.11
C ASP A 252 10.25 -7.37 15.25
N LYS A 253 10.28 -7.89 16.49
CA LYS A 253 9.73 -7.20 17.66
C LYS A 253 10.45 -5.89 17.98
N VAL A 254 11.78 -5.85 17.85
CA VAL A 254 12.56 -4.62 17.98
C VAL A 254 12.12 -3.62 16.91
N ARG A 255 12.11 -4.02 15.63
CA ARG A 255 11.71 -3.17 14.50
C ARG A 255 10.30 -2.59 14.67
N GLU A 256 9.32 -3.41 15.04
CA GLU A 256 7.95 -2.97 15.36
C GLU A 256 7.94 -1.91 16.47
N SER A 257 8.73 -2.11 17.53
CA SER A 257 8.81 -1.15 18.64
C SER A 257 9.43 0.18 18.21
N LEU A 258 10.32 0.19 17.21
CA LEU A 258 11.02 1.39 16.75
C LEU A 258 10.15 2.30 15.88
N GLN A 259 9.00 1.86 15.40
CA GLN A 259 8.09 2.73 14.64
C GLN A 259 7.70 3.98 15.44
N ILE A 260 7.58 5.12 14.75
CA ILE A 260 7.10 6.37 15.36
C ILE A 260 5.69 6.21 15.94
N ILE A 261 5.30 7.05 16.90
CA ILE A 261 3.98 7.06 17.53
C ILE A 261 3.12 8.10 16.82
N PRO A 262 2.25 7.73 15.87
CA PRO A 262 1.65 8.71 14.97
C PRO A 262 0.87 9.83 15.63
N GLY A 263 0.19 9.53 16.76
CA GLY A 263 -0.60 10.50 17.50
C GLY A 263 0.24 11.60 18.19
N PHE A 264 1.52 11.34 18.47
CA PHE A 264 2.41 12.28 19.16
C PHE A 264 3.59 12.73 18.29
N GLU A 265 3.90 11.98 17.22
CA GLU A 265 5.07 12.15 16.35
C GLU A 265 4.62 12.34 14.89
N SER A 266 3.58 13.14 14.67
CA SER A 266 2.95 13.34 13.35
C SER A 266 3.81 14.14 12.35
N LYS A 267 4.91 14.74 12.83
CA LYS A 267 5.85 15.56 12.08
C LYS A 267 7.28 15.17 12.41
N VAL A 268 8.11 15.09 11.38
CA VAL A 268 9.57 15.02 11.50
C VAL A 268 10.21 16.03 10.54
N ALA A 269 11.42 16.47 10.86
CA ALA A 269 12.12 17.48 10.09
C ALA A 269 13.45 16.98 9.52
N HIS A 270 13.81 17.55 8.38
CA HIS A 270 15.15 17.45 7.79
C HIS A 270 15.72 18.85 7.65
N TYR A 271 16.85 19.11 8.32
CA TYR A 271 17.53 20.40 8.22
C TYR A 271 18.47 20.40 7.02
N THR A 272 18.38 21.46 6.21
CA THR A 272 19.22 21.61 5.02
C THR A 272 19.50 23.09 4.74
N ARG A 273 20.28 23.35 3.69
CA ARG A 273 20.57 24.70 3.19
C ARG A 273 19.41 25.22 2.33
N PRO A 274 19.08 26.52 2.37
CA PRO A 274 18.10 27.13 1.49
C PRO A 274 18.27 26.71 0.03
N GLN A 275 19.49 26.78 -0.52
CA GLN A 275 19.72 26.44 -1.92
C GLN A 275 19.29 25.01 -2.24
N ILE A 276 19.60 24.04 -1.37
CA ILE A 276 19.21 22.63 -1.55
C ILE A 276 17.70 22.46 -1.44
N ALA A 277 17.04 23.15 -0.51
CA ALA A 277 15.59 23.11 -0.42
C ALA A 277 14.92 23.69 -1.67
N PHE A 278 15.41 24.81 -2.19
CA PHE A 278 14.91 25.36 -3.45
C PHE A 278 15.18 24.41 -4.61
N ASP A 279 16.35 23.78 -4.70
CA ASP A 279 16.65 22.78 -5.73
C ASP A 279 15.72 21.55 -5.65
N LEU A 280 15.21 21.20 -4.46
CA LEU A 280 14.20 20.14 -4.30
C LEU A 280 12.81 20.58 -4.78
N PHE A 281 12.48 21.86 -4.65
CA PHE A 281 11.18 22.42 -5.01
C PHE A 281 11.10 22.99 -6.43
N GLU A 282 12.21 23.45 -7.00
CA GLU A 282 12.26 24.21 -8.24
C GLU A 282 12.44 23.33 -9.49
N ASP A 283 11.59 23.60 -10.46
CA ASP A 283 11.58 23.06 -11.82
C ASP A 283 12.63 23.75 -12.72
N LYS A 284 13.90 23.77 -12.30
CA LYS A 284 14.94 24.59 -12.95
C LYS A 284 15.42 24.06 -14.31
N LYS A 285 15.04 22.84 -14.71
CA LYS A 285 15.40 22.25 -16.01
C LYS A 285 14.26 21.38 -16.57
N ASN A 286 13.42 21.97 -17.42
CA ASN A 286 12.54 21.33 -18.42
C ASN A 286 11.12 20.87 -18.00
N ASN A 287 10.33 21.64 -17.25
CA ASN A 287 8.93 21.26 -16.92
C ASN A 287 8.84 19.86 -16.25
N LYS A 288 9.78 19.54 -15.36
CA LYS A 288 9.83 18.26 -14.65
C LYS A 288 9.40 18.46 -13.19
N LYS A 289 8.58 17.50 -12.74
CA LYS A 289 8.05 17.34 -11.37
C LYS A 289 9.16 17.55 -10.29
N PRO A 290 8.78 17.98 -9.06
CA PRO A 290 9.70 18.09 -7.92
C PRO A 290 10.62 16.87 -7.76
N SER A 291 11.83 17.09 -7.25
CA SER A 291 12.81 16.01 -7.06
C SER A 291 12.35 15.03 -5.97
N ASN A 292 12.61 13.74 -6.18
CA ASN A 292 12.35 12.72 -5.17
C ASN A 292 13.34 12.85 -4.01
N PHE A 293 12.86 12.55 -2.81
CA PHE A 293 13.72 12.51 -1.62
C PHE A 293 14.76 11.40 -1.77
N ARG A 294 16.05 11.75 -1.58
CA ARG A 294 17.17 10.84 -1.81
C ARG A 294 17.50 10.06 -0.54
N LEU A 295 17.72 8.75 -0.70
CA LEU A 295 18.34 7.92 0.32
C LEU A 295 19.84 7.82 0.10
N SER A 296 20.61 7.82 1.19
CA SER A 296 22.08 7.66 1.18
C SER A 296 22.45 6.29 1.71
N THR A 297 23.54 5.71 1.22
CA THR A 297 24.06 4.47 1.81
C THR A 297 24.67 4.79 3.17
N ILE A 298 24.59 3.85 4.12
CA ILE A 298 25.26 4.00 5.43
C ILE A 298 26.79 4.14 5.30
N ARG A 299 27.36 3.73 4.16
CA ARG A 299 28.79 3.89 3.86
C ARG A 299 29.18 5.33 3.49
N GLY A 300 28.20 6.18 3.15
CA GLY A 300 28.41 7.56 2.71
C GLY A 300 27.97 8.60 3.74
N VAL A 301 27.84 8.20 5.00
CA VAL A 301 27.44 9.07 6.11
C VAL A 301 28.64 9.83 6.66
N ASN A 302 28.39 10.99 7.28
CA ASN A 302 29.44 11.87 7.79
C ASN A 302 30.10 11.32 9.06
N ASP A 303 29.43 10.44 9.80
CA ASP A 303 29.96 9.83 11.01
C ASP A 303 30.60 8.46 10.68
N PRO A 304 31.93 8.32 10.73
CA PRO A 304 32.61 7.07 10.40
C PRO A 304 32.33 5.94 11.42
N THR A 305 31.72 6.24 12.57
CA THR A 305 31.33 5.24 13.57
C THR A 305 29.94 4.68 13.33
N GLU A 306 29.12 5.32 12.49
CA GLU A 306 27.76 4.88 12.19
C GLU A 306 27.77 3.49 11.54
N GLY A 307 27.07 2.54 12.16
CA GLY A 307 27.10 1.11 11.81
C GLY A 307 28.17 0.28 12.54
N LEU A 308 29.25 0.88 13.04
CA LEU A 308 30.27 0.16 13.84
C LEU A 308 29.91 0.07 15.33
N VAL A 309 29.10 1.01 15.83
CA VAL A 309 28.69 1.08 17.25
C VAL A 309 28.10 -0.24 17.74
N LEU A 310 27.20 -0.85 16.96
CA LEU A 310 26.56 -2.12 17.33
C LEU A 310 27.57 -3.28 17.35
N GLY A 311 28.47 -3.34 16.36
CA GLY A 311 29.51 -4.38 16.29
C GLY A 311 30.49 -4.27 17.46
N ASN A 312 30.86 -3.06 17.85
CA ASN A 312 31.69 -2.80 19.03
C ASN A 312 31.00 -3.28 20.31
N TYR A 313 29.70 -3.02 20.45
CA TYR A 313 28.91 -3.49 21.58
C TYR A 313 28.85 -5.02 21.65
N TRP A 314 28.52 -5.69 20.54
CA TRP A 314 28.46 -7.15 20.49
C TRP A 314 29.82 -7.83 20.67
N THR A 315 30.89 -7.24 20.14
CA THR A 315 32.25 -7.73 20.36
C THR A 315 32.59 -7.75 21.86
N LYS A 316 32.20 -6.70 22.61
CA LYS A 316 32.36 -6.69 24.08
C LYS A 316 31.51 -7.74 24.80
N GLN A 317 30.42 -8.18 24.20
CA GLN A 317 29.61 -9.31 24.68
C GLN A 317 30.16 -10.68 24.23
N GLY A 318 31.30 -10.73 23.55
CA GLY A 318 31.92 -11.96 23.05
C GLY A 318 31.31 -12.47 21.74
N ILE A 319 30.57 -11.63 21.02
CA ILE A 319 29.98 -11.95 19.72
C ILE A 319 30.79 -11.20 18.65
N PRO A 320 31.76 -11.86 17.99
CA PRO A 320 32.51 -11.23 16.90
C PRO A 320 31.58 -11.07 15.70
N GLU A 321 31.29 -9.83 15.32
CA GLU A 321 30.46 -9.56 14.14
C GLU A 321 31.25 -8.85 13.04
N THR A 322 31.14 -9.37 11.83
CA THR A 322 31.56 -8.68 10.61
C THR A 322 30.32 -8.11 9.91
N ILE A 323 29.96 -6.87 10.24
CA ILE A 323 28.74 -6.18 9.77
C ILE A 323 28.72 -5.96 8.24
N HIS A 324 29.85 -6.11 7.57
CA HIS A 324 30.00 -5.77 6.16
C HIS A 324 30.00 -7.01 5.27
N THR A 325 28.82 -7.54 4.97
CA THR A 325 28.66 -8.40 3.78
C THR A 325 28.46 -7.50 2.55
N ASN A 326 29.05 -7.86 1.41
CA ASN A 326 29.00 -7.04 0.19
C ASN A 326 27.68 -7.17 -0.59
N ASP A 327 26.76 -8.01 -0.12
CA ASP A 327 25.60 -8.44 -0.90
C ASP A 327 24.35 -7.60 -0.61
N THR A 328 24.37 -6.75 0.42
CA THR A 328 23.23 -5.89 0.80
C THR A 328 23.69 -4.47 1.14
N ALA A 329 22.96 -3.46 0.65
CA ALA A 329 23.20 -2.06 0.97
C ALA A 329 22.07 -1.51 1.86
N THR A 330 22.42 -0.98 3.02
CA THR A 330 21.47 -0.24 3.89
C THR A 330 21.44 1.22 3.48
N PHE A 331 20.22 1.71 3.25
CA PHE A 331 19.96 3.09 2.90
C PHE A 331 19.27 3.80 4.06
N ILE A 332 19.72 5.02 4.36
CA ILE A 332 19.18 5.84 5.43
C ILE A 332 18.93 7.27 4.95
N SER A 333 18.11 7.97 5.70
CA SER A 333 18.05 9.41 5.67
C SER A 333 17.78 9.95 7.08
N CYS A 334 18.29 11.13 7.36
CA CYS A 334 18.30 11.70 8.70
C CYS A 334 17.06 12.58 8.91
N PHE A 335 16.24 12.18 9.88
CA PHE A 335 15.10 12.96 10.35
C PHE A 335 15.24 13.25 11.84
N THR A 336 14.67 14.36 12.29
CA THR A 336 14.61 14.72 13.70
C THR A 336 13.19 15.07 14.12
N PHE A 337 12.85 14.78 15.37
CA PHE A 337 11.58 15.22 15.97
C PHE A 337 11.55 16.73 16.30
N ASN A 338 12.72 17.37 16.31
CA ASN A 338 12.88 18.79 16.60
C ASN A 338 12.71 19.60 15.32
N HIS A 339 11.49 19.97 14.94
CA HIS A 339 11.24 20.67 13.66
C HIS A 339 11.55 22.17 13.68
N ASP A 340 11.61 22.78 14.85
CA ASP A 340 11.96 24.19 15.05
C ASP A 340 12.91 24.34 16.25
N ASN A 341 14.21 24.17 16.00
CA ASN A 341 15.22 24.12 17.03
C ASN A 341 16.47 24.90 16.62
N LEU A 342 16.80 25.91 17.44
CA LEU A 342 17.95 26.79 17.21
C LEU A 342 19.28 26.03 17.11
N ASN A 343 19.48 24.98 17.91
CA ASN A 343 20.70 24.18 17.87
C ASN A 343 20.80 23.41 16.54
N GLN A 344 19.69 22.90 16.01
CA GLN A 344 19.68 22.22 14.71
C GLN A 344 20.02 23.19 13.57
N PHE A 345 19.49 24.42 13.59
CA PHE A 345 19.86 25.45 12.63
C PHE A 345 21.34 25.83 12.69
N ARG A 346 21.93 25.89 13.89
CA ARG A 346 23.36 26.15 14.07
C ARG A 346 24.24 25.00 13.55
N LEU A 347 23.81 23.76 13.68
CA LEU A 347 24.60 22.58 13.30
C LEU A 347 24.49 22.24 11.81
N TYR A 348 23.28 22.20 11.27
CA TYR A 348 23.00 21.61 9.96
C TYR A 348 22.56 22.64 8.90
N GLY A 349 22.23 23.85 9.33
CA GLY A 349 21.63 24.89 8.51
C GLY A 349 22.55 26.09 8.27
N LYS A 350 23.60 25.91 7.47
CA LYS A 350 24.51 27.01 7.10
C LYS A 350 24.58 27.19 5.59
N GLU A 351 24.25 28.38 5.11
CA GLU A 351 24.47 28.85 3.75
C GLU A 351 25.72 29.74 3.76
N ASN A 352 26.67 29.51 2.84
CA ASN A 352 27.92 30.27 2.73
C ASN A 352 28.72 30.43 4.05
N GLY A 353 28.64 29.43 4.94
CA GLY A 353 29.32 29.45 6.24
C GLY A 353 28.65 30.30 7.32
N GLN A 354 27.51 30.95 7.03
CA GLN A 354 26.76 31.76 7.99
C GLN A 354 25.82 30.88 8.83
N GLU A 355 25.89 31.01 10.16
CA GLU A 355 25.00 30.26 11.06
C GLU A 355 23.55 30.70 10.97
N ALA A 356 22.63 29.79 11.31
CA ALA A 356 21.20 30.07 11.40
C ALA A 356 20.54 30.58 10.10
N THR A 357 21.14 30.27 8.95
CA THR A 357 20.59 30.57 7.61
C THR A 357 19.95 29.35 6.96
N GLY A 358 19.95 28.20 7.64
CA GLY A 358 19.33 26.97 7.19
C GLY A 358 17.81 27.01 7.11
N VAL A 359 17.25 25.97 6.50
CA VAL A 359 15.82 25.72 6.46
C VAL A 359 15.50 24.35 7.06
N SER A 360 14.33 24.25 7.68
CA SER A 360 13.79 23.01 8.23
C SER A 360 12.64 22.53 7.34
N LEU A 361 12.84 21.39 6.68
CA LEU A 361 11.81 20.77 5.85
C LEU A 361 10.97 19.83 6.71
N VAL A 362 9.70 20.18 6.95
CA VAL A 362 8.81 19.44 7.85
C VAL A 362 7.91 18.48 7.07
N PHE A 363 8.08 17.19 7.32
CA PHE A 363 7.32 16.12 6.70
C PHE A 363 6.15 15.72 7.60
N LYS A 364 4.95 15.66 7.03
CA LYS A 364 3.75 15.13 7.71
C LYS A 364 3.75 13.60 7.64
N LYS A 365 3.10 12.94 8.60
CA LYS A 365 2.86 11.48 8.63
C LYS A 365 2.57 10.87 7.25
N LYS A 366 1.67 11.48 6.48
CA LYS A 366 1.25 11.04 5.14
C LYS A 366 2.38 10.90 4.09
N PHE A 367 3.56 11.46 4.36
CA PHE A 367 4.74 11.27 3.51
C PHE A 367 5.32 9.87 3.66
N PHE A 368 5.21 9.27 4.84
CA PHE A 368 5.70 7.93 5.16
C PHE A 368 4.59 6.90 5.02
N SER A 369 4.96 5.62 5.04
CA SER A 369 4.00 4.53 5.10
C SER A 369 3.43 4.41 6.51
N ASP A 370 2.10 4.33 6.59
CA ASP A 370 1.37 3.98 7.82
C ASP A 370 1.32 2.45 8.01
N GLN A 371 1.64 1.70 6.96
CA GLN A 371 1.79 0.25 7.08
C GLN A 371 3.07 -0.01 7.85
N THR A 372 2.88 -0.63 9.01
CA THR A 372 3.86 -1.52 9.57
C THR A 372 4.29 -2.50 8.48
N ASP A 373 5.59 -2.83 8.31
CA ASP A 373 5.92 -4.03 7.49
C ASP A 373 5.41 -5.33 8.18
N THR A 374 4.42 -5.27 9.08
CA THR A 374 3.62 -6.42 9.48
C THR A 374 2.86 -6.87 8.25
N LEU A 375 3.31 -8.01 7.78
CA LEU A 375 2.71 -8.80 6.75
C LEU A 375 1.44 -9.40 7.35
N ASP A 376 0.38 -8.60 7.41
CA ASP A 376 -0.96 -9.15 7.55
C ASP A 376 -1.11 -10.13 6.39
N PHE A 377 -1.31 -11.39 6.74
CA PHE A 377 -1.50 -12.47 5.79
C PHE A 377 -2.59 -12.07 4.79
N ILE A 378 -2.42 -12.51 3.55
CA ILE A 378 -3.16 -12.07 2.38
C ILE A 378 -4.62 -12.49 2.51
N ALA A 379 -5.42 -11.63 3.12
CA ALA A 379 -6.82 -11.84 3.40
C ALA A 379 -7.69 -10.76 2.73
N ALA A 380 -7.24 -10.21 1.59
CA ALA A 380 -8.11 -9.58 0.59
C ALA A 380 -7.28 -9.17 -0.65
N PRO A 381 -7.80 -9.29 -1.88
CA PRO A 381 -7.41 -8.37 -2.94
C PRO A 381 -7.69 -6.96 -2.42
N SER A 382 -6.68 -6.08 -2.40
CA SER A 382 -6.83 -4.68 -1.97
C SER A 382 -8.08 -4.08 -2.60
N THR A 383 -9.07 -3.73 -1.77
CA THR A 383 -10.28 -3.00 -2.18
C THR A 383 -9.99 -1.51 -2.38
N ASP A 384 -8.76 -1.04 -2.14
CA ASP A 384 -8.39 0.36 -2.28
C ASP A 384 -8.27 0.76 -3.78
N PRO A 385 -9.19 1.59 -4.32
CA PRO A 385 -9.11 2.11 -5.69
C PRO A 385 -8.18 3.33 -5.78
N SER A 386 -7.62 3.81 -4.67
CA SER A 386 -6.94 5.12 -4.59
C SER A 386 -5.42 5.07 -4.71
N SER A 387 -4.80 3.89 -4.61
CA SER A 387 -3.40 3.75 -5.05
C SER A 387 -3.39 3.65 -6.56
N LYS A 388 -3.28 4.80 -7.24
CA LYS A 388 -2.59 4.84 -8.54
C LYS A 388 -1.22 4.19 -8.30
N SER A 389 -1.11 2.90 -8.57
CA SER A 389 0.18 2.32 -8.89
C SER A 389 0.63 3.10 -10.11
N GLU A 390 1.75 3.81 -10.00
CA GLU A 390 2.45 4.23 -11.19
C GLU A 390 2.85 2.92 -11.89
N GLN A 391 1.98 2.49 -12.81
CA GLN A 391 2.17 1.35 -13.68
C GLN A 391 3.46 1.58 -14.45
N ILE A 392 4.54 0.93 -14.04
CA ILE A 392 5.65 0.68 -14.94
C ILE A 392 5.22 -0.55 -15.75
N LYS A 393 4.61 -0.30 -16.92
CA LYS A 393 4.49 -1.32 -17.97
C LYS A 393 5.90 -1.60 -18.49
N PRO A 394 6.42 -2.85 -18.44
CA PRO A 394 7.61 -3.21 -19.18
C PRO A 394 7.20 -3.59 -20.62
N ASN A 395 7.96 -3.06 -21.58
CA ASN A 395 8.03 -3.39 -23.01
C ASN A 395 7.18 -2.55 -23.98
N GLU A 396 7.82 -1.51 -24.53
CA GLU A 396 7.89 -1.36 -25.99
C GLU A 396 9.36 -1.45 -26.41
N THR A 397 9.69 -2.53 -27.13
CA THR A 397 10.95 -2.68 -27.86
C THR A 397 10.92 -1.80 -29.11
N GLY A 398 11.70 -0.73 -29.12
CA GLY A 398 11.96 0.04 -30.33
C GLY A 398 12.56 1.42 -30.07
N LYS A 399 13.90 1.51 -30.20
CA LYS A 399 14.78 2.70 -30.19
C LYS A 399 15.35 3.12 -28.83
N THR A 400 16.66 2.98 -28.78
CA THR A 400 17.60 3.57 -27.81
C THR A 400 17.51 5.09 -27.80
N GLU A 401 16.86 5.65 -26.79
CA GLU A 401 17.27 6.91 -26.17
C GLU A 401 17.36 6.73 -24.65
N SER A 402 18.43 7.26 -24.08
CA SER A 402 18.84 7.04 -22.70
C SER A 402 17.93 7.75 -21.69
N ASP A 403 16.85 7.10 -21.28
CA ASP A 403 16.10 7.47 -20.07
C ASP A 403 16.14 6.29 -19.09
N ASN A 404 17.24 6.19 -18.34
CA ASN A 404 17.33 5.38 -17.12
C ASN A 404 16.36 5.96 -16.07
N LYS A 405 15.06 5.71 -16.23
CA LYS A 405 14.07 5.93 -15.17
C LYS A 405 14.39 4.96 -14.04
N LYS A 406 15.18 5.43 -13.08
CA LYS A 406 15.47 4.68 -11.85
C LYS A 406 14.12 4.31 -11.19
N PRO A 407 13.93 3.07 -10.74
CA PRO A 407 12.71 2.68 -10.05
C PRO A 407 12.51 3.56 -8.83
N LEU A 408 11.31 4.16 -8.73
CA LEU A 408 10.92 4.93 -7.58
C LEU A 408 10.57 3.98 -6.44
N ILE A 409 11.09 4.27 -5.25
CA ILE A 409 10.72 3.55 -4.03
C ILE A 409 9.42 4.16 -3.54
N GLY A 410 8.43 3.33 -3.22
CA GLY A 410 7.19 3.76 -2.58
C GLY A 410 7.43 4.37 -1.21
N LYS A 411 6.37 4.78 -0.51
CA LYS A 411 6.50 5.29 0.86
C LYS A 411 7.08 4.19 1.77
N SER A 412 8.08 4.53 2.57
CA SER A 412 8.66 3.64 3.58
C SER A 412 8.20 4.03 4.98
N THR A 413 8.15 3.05 5.88
CA THR A 413 7.90 3.28 7.31
C THR A 413 9.09 3.98 7.96
N LEU A 414 8.82 4.93 8.85
CA LEU A 414 9.86 5.64 9.59
C LEU A 414 10.14 4.95 10.94
N TYR A 415 11.41 4.62 11.16
CA TYR A 415 11.90 4.01 12.39
C TYR A 415 12.74 4.99 13.20
N ARG A 416 12.58 4.99 14.52
CA ARG A 416 13.40 5.77 15.46
C ARG A 416 14.77 5.12 15.63
N CYS A 417 15.79 5.94 15.87
CA CYS A 417 17.13 5.47 16.17
C CYS A 417 17.24 4.95 17.62
N ILE A 418 18.14 3.98 17.82
CA ILE A 418 18.67 3.60 19.13
C ILE A 418 20.00 4.33 19.29
N TYR A 419 20.12 5.16 20.31
CA TYR A 419 21.41 5.68 20.73
C TYR A 419 22.02 4.70 21.73
N LEU A 420 23.24 4.24 21.46
CA LEU A 420 23.93 3.24 22.25
C LEU A 420 25.37 3.71 22.46
N ASP A 421 25.80 3.74 23.72
CA ASP A 421 27.20 3.86 24.08
C ASP A 421 27.78 2.46 24.33
N PRO A 422 28.70 1.98 23.47
CA PRO A 422 29.28 0.66 23.63
C PRO A 422 30.22 0.57 24.84
N GLU A 423 30.68 1.69 25.42
CA GLU A 423 31.56 1.69 26.60
C GLU A 423 30.80 1.48 27.89
N THR A 424 29.79 2.31 28.15
CA THR A 424 28.99 2.20 29.38
C THR A 424 27.86 1.18 29.26
N GLY A 425 27.47 0.80 28.03
CA GLY A 425 26.26 0.03 27.76
C GLY A 425 24.98 0.86 27.90
N TYR A 426 25.09 2.17 28.15
CA TYR A 426 23.94 3.07 28.18
C TYR A 426 23.28 3.14 26.82
N TRP A 427 21.96 3.12 26.80
CA TRP A 427 21.20 3.30 25.57
C TRP A 427 19.88 4.02 25.83
N THR A 428 19.33 4.64 24.78
CA THR A 428 18.03 5.30 24.81
C THR A 428 17.42 5.32 23.41
N LEU A 429 16.10 5.43 23.32
CA LEU A 429 15.42 5.67 22.04
C LEU A 429 15.42 7.15 21.70
N ALA A 430 15.50 7.45 20.39
CA ALA A 430 15.16 8.77 19.90
C ALA A 430 13.70 9.09 20.23
N GLN A 431 13.47 10.25 20.83
CA GLN A 431 12.17 10.71 21.29
C GLN A 431 12.06 12.23 21.19
N ARG A 432 10.85 12.75 21.37
CA ARG A 432 10.55 14.18 21.40
C ARG A 432 11.24 14.86 22.58
N ASP A 433 11.71 16.08 22.35
CA ASP A 433 12.13 16.94 23.45
C ASP A 433 10.89 17.47 24.20
N LYS A 434 11.00 17.55 25.54
CA LYS A 434 9.89 17.98 26.38
C LYS A 434 9.54 19.44 26.14
N SER A 435 10.52 20.32 25.95
CA SER A 435 10.26 21.74 25.74
C SER A 435 9.57 22.00 24.40
N THR A 436 10.01 21.34 23.33
CA THR A 436 9.38 21.46 22.01
C THR A 436 7.97 20.88 22.00
N PHE A 437 7.73 19.79 22.74
CA PHE A 437 6.41 19.20 22.88
C PHE A 437 5.39 20.15 23.51
N TYR A 438 5.76 20.81 24.61
CA TYR A 438 4.87 21.75 25.29
C TYR A 438 4.59 22.98 24.43
N ARG A 439 5.60 23.50 23.73
CA ARG A 439 5.43 24.64 22.82
C ARG A 439 4.45 24.36 21.67
N GLU A 440 4.36 23.11 21.20
CA GLU A 440 3.34 22.71 20.20
C GLU A 440 1.94 22.56 20.77
N HIS A 441 1.82 22.43 22.09
CA HIS A 441 0.57 22.24 22.81
C HIS A 441 0.31 23.42 23.77
N ASP A 442 0.84 24.60 23.48
CA ASP A 442 0.79 25.77 24.39
C ASP A 442 -0.66 26.24 24.64
N GLU A 443 -1.55 26.03 23.68
CA GLU A 443 -2.99 26.30 23.78
C GLU A 443 -3.80 25.13 24.35
N ASP A 444 -3.15 24.03 24.74
CA ASP A 444 -3.79 22.80 25.19
C ASP A 444 -3.71 22.65 26.71
N ALA A 445 -4.88 22.76 27.37
CA ALA A 445 -5.00 22.60 28.81
C ALA A 445 -4.52 21.22 29.33
N ASP A 446 -4.43 20.19 28.49
CA ASP A 446 -3.94 18.83 28.83
C ASP A 446 -2.54 18.53 28.26
N ALA A 447 -1.71 19.54 27.93
CA ALA A 447 -0.35 19.31 27.42
C ALA A 447 0.49 18.39 28.33
N LYS A 448 0.33 18.53 29.67
CA LYS A 448 1.01 17.68 30.65
C LYS A 448 0.53 16.23 30.60
N GLY A 449 -0.78 15.98 30.58
CA GLY A 449 -1.32 14.64 30.50
C GLY A 449 -0.96 13.96 29.17
N LYS A 450 -0.93 14.72 28.06
CA LYS A 450 -0.44 14.25 26.77
C LYS A 450 1.04 13.86 26.80
N TRP A 451 1.90 14.66 27.44
CA TRP A 451 3.31 14.32 27.63
C TRP A 451 3.49 13.03 28.46
N GLU A 452 2.75 12.89 29.56
CA GLU A 452 2.82 11.68 30.39
C GLU A 452 2.35 10.43 29.62
N LYS A 453 1.30 10.55 28.79
CA LYS A 453 0.85 9.48 27.89
C LYS A 453 1.95 9.13 26.87
N TYR A 454 2.55 10.14 26.23
CA TYR A 454 3.65 9.94 25.29
C TYR A 454 4.83 9.22 25.94
N TYR A 455 5.30 9.71 27.09
CA TYR A 455 6.42 9.12 27.81
C TYR A 455 6.16 7.66 28.19
N LYS A 456 4.95 7.33 28.67
CA LYS A 456 4.55 5.93 28.94
C LYS A 456 4.63 5.04 27.69
N LEU A 457 4.28 5.57 26.51
CA LEU A 457 4.41 4.82 25.26
C LEU A 457 5.86 4.61 24.86
N ILE A 458 6.74 5.60 25.10
CA ILE A 458 8.19 5.43 24.91
C ILE A 458 8.74 4.37 25.84
N SER A 459 8.43 4.43 27.14
CA SER A 459 8.92 3.43 28.11
C SER A 459 8.48 2.01 27.74
N LYS A 460 7.23 1.81 27.28
CA LYS A 460 6.79 0.50 26.77
C LYS A 460 7.60 0.01 25.56
N LYS A 461 7.98 0.93 24.67
CA LYS A 461 8.84 0.61 23.52
C LYS A 461 10.27 0.29 23.98
N GLU A 462 10.79 1.01 24.97
CA GLU A 462 12.09 0.73 25.58
C GLU A 462 12.12 -0.65 26.24
N GLU A 463 11.09 -1.00 27.03
CA GLU A 463 10.94 -2.34 27.61
C GLU A 463 10.96 -3.45 26.54
N CYS A 464 10.33 -3.19 25.39
CA CYS A 464 10.33 -4.12 24.26
C CYS A 464 11.75 -4.29 23.68
N VAL A 465 12.45 -3.19 23.41
CA VAL A 465 13.83 -3.22 22.90
C VAL A 465 14.75 -3.92 23.91
N GLU A 466 14.68 -3.59 25.19
CA GLU A 466 15.47 -4.23 26.24
C GLU A 466 15.25 -5.75 26.23
N LYS A 467 13.98 -6.18 26.22
CA LYS A 467 13.62 -7.59 26.22
C LYS A 467 14.17 -8.33 25.01
N TYR A 468 14.03 -7.79 23.81
CA TYR A 468 14.31 -8.55 22.58
C TYR A 468 15.72 -8.34 22.00
N LEU A 469 16.37 -7.21 22.29
CA LEU A 469 17.71 -6.87 21.79
C LEU A 469 18.81 -7.11 22.82
N PHE A 470 18.59 -6.77 24.10
CA PHE A 470 19.66 -6.73 25.11
C PHE A 470 19.56 -7.82 26.18
N SER A 471 18.38 -8.40 26.41
CA SER A 471 18.21 -9.37 27.48
C SER A 471 19.05 -10.64 27.24
N LYS A 472 19.85 -11.00 28.25
CA LYS A 472 20.70 -12.21 28.25
C LYS A 472 19.95 -13.51 28.53
N LYS A 473 18.62 -13.45 28.71
CA LYS A 473 17.80 -14.65 28.92
C LYS A 473 17.47 -15.26 27.56
N ARG A 474 18.32 -16.16 27.09
CA ARG A 474 17.95 -17.20 26.12
C ARG A 474 18.38 -18.54 26.68
#